data_AF-A0AAD3AJT8-F1
#
_entry.id   AF-A0AAD3AJT8-F1
#
_cell.length_a   1.000
_cell.length_b   1.000
_cell.length_c   1.000
_cell.angle_alpha   90.00
_cell.angle_beta   90.00
_cell.angle_gamma   90.00
#
_symmetry.space_group_name_H-M   'P 1'
#
loop_
_entity.id
_entity.type
_entity.pdbx_description
1 polymer ?
#
loop_
_entity_poly.entity_id
_entity_poly.type
_entity_poly.pdbx_seq_one_letter_code
_entity_poly.pdbx_strand_id
1 'polypeptide(L)'
;MVAGFSAAALHGSKWVDAMTVVDLIHHNRHRQPGIRVHGDRIEEDEITVVDGILVTSAARTALDLGCWYPTTAAVAGIDALARETRIKAADVELLAQRYPGRRGIVRAREAIALFDGGSQSPKESWLRVVLTQAGLTATTDADPGR
;
A
#
# COMPACT_ATOMS: atom_id res chain seq x y z
N MET A 1 2.21 -9.90 13.48
CA MET A 1 1.44 -10.10 12.22
C MET A 1 2.22 -9.49 11.08
N VAL A 2 2.22 -10.12 9.90
CA VAL A 2 2.94 -9.61 8.71
C VAL A 2 2.19 -8.41 8.11
N ALA A 3 2.92 -7.36 7.73
CA ALA A 3 2.36 -6.11 7.22
C ALA A 3 3.21 -5.54 6.06
N GLY A 4 2.84 -4.36 5.55
CA GLY A 4 3.63 -3.61 4.57
C GLY A 4 3.99 -4.40 3.30
N PHE A 5 5.22 -4.27 2.81
CA PHE A 5 5.63 -4.97 1.58
C PHE A 5 5.66 -6.49 1.74
N SER A 6 5.92 -7.00 2.95
CA SER A 6 5.88 -8.43 3.23
C SER A 6 4.45 -8.96 3.14
N ALA A 7 3.46 -8.22 3.63
CA ALA A 7 2.06 -8.56 3.46
C ALA A 7 1.64 -8.49 2.00
N ALA A 8 2.06 -7.43 1.28
CA ALA A 8 1.77 -7.30 -0.14
C ALA A 8 2.29 -8.50 -0.95
N ALA A 9 3.50 -8.96 -0.65
CA ALA A 9 4.08 -10.15 -1.26
C ALA A 9 3.27 -11.43 -0.97
N LEU A 10 2.80 -11.61 0.28
CA LEU A 10 1.92 -12.72 0.63
C LEU A 10 0.57 -12.63 -0.11
N HIS A 11 0.05 -11.43 -0.36
CA HIS A 11 -1.12 -11.22 -1.22
C HIS A 11 -0.86 -11.45 -2.72
N GLY A 12 0.33 -11.93 -3.10
CA GLY A 12 0.70 -12.25 -4.48
C GLY A 12 1.40 -11.11 -5.22
N SER A 13 1.55 -9.94 -4.61
CA SER A 13 2.17 -8.78 -5.24
C SER A 13 3.64 -9.04 -5.56
N LYS A 14 4.02 -8.83 -6.83
CA LYS A 14 5.41 -8.95 -7.30
C LYS A 14 6.09 -7.59 -7.24
N TRP A 15 6.65 -7.26 -6.08
CA TRP A 15 7.43 -6.05 -5.88
C TRP A 15 8.89 -6.23 -6.33
N VAL A 16 9.48 -5.19 -6.92
CA VAL A 16 10.87 -5.18 -7.42
C VAL A 16 11.72 -4.32 -6.50
N ASP A 17 12.03 -4.83 -5.30
CA ASP A 17 13.16 -4.36 -4.50
C ASP A 17 13.75 -5.52 -3.69
N ALA A 18 15.07 -5.71 -3.79
CA ALA A 18 15.80 -6.92 -3.41
C ALA A 18 16.26 -6.95 -1.94
N MET A 19 15.86 -5.97 -1.13
CA MET A 19 16.24 -5.88 0.29
C MET A 19 15.00 -5.91 1.18
N THR A 20 14.29 -7.04 1.16
CA THR A 20 13.02 -7.22 1.87
C THR A 20 13.24 -7.29 3.38
N VAL A 21 13.25 -6.13 4.03
CA VAL A 21 13.01 -6.02 5.47
C VAL A 21 11.58 -6.50 5.72
N VAL A 22 11.42 -7.45 6.64
CA VAL A 22 10.10 -7.98 7.01
C VAL A 22 9.38 -6.95 7.88
N ASP A 23 8.26 -6.40 7.39
CA ASP A 23 7.42 -5.51 8.18
C ASP A 23 6.45 -6.33 9.05
N LEU A 24 6.47 -6.08 10.35
CA LEU A 24 5.57 -6.72 11.32
C LEU A 24 4.81 -5.65 12.12
N ILE A 25 3.52 -5.89 12.35
CA ILE A 25 2.77 -5.20 13.42
C ILE A 25 2.83 -6.07 14.67
N HIS A 26 3.43 -5.53 15.73
CA HIS A 26 3.57 -6.21 17.02
C HIS A 26 3.86 -5.21 18.16
N HIS A 27 3.40 -5.52 19.38
CA HIS A 27 3.60 -4.66 20.55
C HIS A 27 5.04 -4.70 21.08
N ASN A 28 5.73 -5.83 20.90
CA ASN A 28 7.12 -5.97 21.30
C ASN A 28 8.06 -5.42 20.21
N ARG A 29 8.73 -4.30 20.51
CA ARG A 29 9.56 -3.53 19.56
C ARG A 29 11.03 -3.97 19.53
N HIS A 30 11.36 -5.17 20.02
CA HIS A 30 12.73 -5.68 19.92
C HIS A 30 13.18 -5.69 18.45
N ARG A 31 14.19 -4.88 18.14
CA ARG A 31 14.76 -4.80 16.80
C ARG A 31 15.64 -6.01 16.55
N GLN A 32 15.25 -6.81 15.56
CA GLN A 32 16.10 -7.83 14.98
C GLN A 32 16.58 -7.34 13.60
N PRO A 33 17.84 -7.62 13.20
CA PRO A 33 18.30 -7.34 11.85
C PRO A 33 17.34 -7.95 10.81
N GLY A 34 16.96 -7.17 9.80
CA GLY A 34 16.01 -7.62 8.77
C GLY A 34 14.53 -7.55 9.14
N ILE A 35 14.17 -7.11 10.35
CA ILE A 35 12.77 -6.96 10.79
C ILE A 35 12.49 -5.51 11.18
N ARG A 36 11.41 -4.94 10.62
CA ARG A 36 10.86 -3.65 11.03
C ARG A 36 9.55 -3.88 11.77
N VAL A 37 9.55 -3.56 13.07
CA VAL A 37 8.35 -3.68 13.90
C VAL A 37 7.64 -2.34 14.02
N HIS A 38 6.34 -2.35 13.74
CA HIS A 38 5.41 -1.23 13.83
C HIS A 38 4.44 -1.47 14.99
N GLY A 39 4.18 -0.41 15.77
CA GLY A 39 3.33 -0.46 16.96
C GLY A 39 1.92 0.06 16.73
N ASP A 40 1.45 0.04 15.49
CA ASP A 40 0.17 0.60 15.08
C ASP A 40 -1.01 -0.21 15.64
N ARG A 41 -2.10 0.48 16.00
CA ARG A 41 -3.38 -0.15 16.32
C ARG A 41 -3.92 -0.86 15.08
N ILE A 42 -4.57 -2.00 15.29
CA ILE A 42 -5.20 -2.79 14.24
C ILE A 42 -6.47 -3.45 14.77
N GLU A 43 -7.54 -3.40 13.98
CA GLU A 43 -8.82 -4.03 14.28
C GLU A 43 -8.95 -5.40 13.61
N GLU A 44 -9.89 -6.22 14.07
CA GLU A 44 -10.05 -7.62 13.62
C GLU A 44 -10.36 -7.73 12.12
N ASP A 45 -11.15 -6.80 11.56
CA ASP A 45 -11.50 -6.76 10.13
C ASP A 45 -10.33 -6.35 9.22
N GLU A 46 -9.20 -5.97 9.82
CA GLU A 46 -7.96 -5.59 9.13
C GLU A 46 -6.94 -6.74 9.10
N ILE A 47 -7.33 -7.91 9.59
CA ILE A 47 -6.50 -9.11 9.70
C ILE A 47 -7.08 -10.19 8.79
N THR A 48 -6.20 -10.89 8.08
CA THR A 48 -6.56 -12.08 7.31
C THR A 48 -5.48 -13.16 7.44
N VAL A 49 -5.77 -14.35 6.93
CA VAL A 49 -4.84 -15.48 6.88
C VAL A 49 -4.51 -15.78 5.43
N VAL A 50 -3.22 -15.81 5.10
CA VAL A 50 -2.72 -16.28 3.80
C VAL A 50 -1.74 -17.40 4.08
N ASP A 51 -1.98 -18.59 3.49
CA ASP A 51 -1.15 -19.78 3.69
C ASP A 51 -0.85 -20.10 5.17
N GLY A 52 -1.84 -19.88 6.05
CA GLY A 52 -1.72 -20.12 7.50
C GLY A 52 -0.99 -19.00 8.28
N ILE A 53 -0.55 -17.94 7.61
CA ILE A 53 0.14 -16.79 8.22
C ILE A 53 -0.85 -15.66 8.46
N LEU A 54 -0.82 -15.04 9.65
CA LEU A 54 -1.56 -13.80 9.91
C LEU A 54 -0.93 -12.62 9.17
N VAL A 55 -1.73 -11.97 8.32
CA VAL A 55 -1.34 -10.87 7.44
C VAL A 55 -2.37 -9.74 7.56
N THR A 56 -1.92 -8.50 7.40
CA THR A 56 -2.84 -7.36 7.20
C THR A 56 -3.72 -7.60 5.96
N SER A 57 -4.99 -7.21 6.02
CA SER A 57 -5.90 -7.23 4.85
C SER A 57 -5.32 -6.38 3.71
N ALA A 58 -5.79 -6.58 2.47
CA ALA A 58 -5.25 -5.83 1.34
C ALA A 58 -5.43 -4.30 1.50
N ALA A 59 -6.60 -3.85 1.97
CA ALA A 59 -6.84 -2.44 2.25
C ALA A 59 -5.91 -1.90 3.37
N ARG A 60 -5.71 -2.66 4.44
CA ARG A 60 -4.78 -2.27 5.51
C ARG A 60 -3.33 -2.26 5.03
N THR A 61 -2.94 -3.22 4.21
CA THR A 61 -1.61 -3.28 3.58
C THR A 61 -1.36 -2.04 2.73
N ALA A 62 -2.31 -1.62 1.90
CA ALA A 62 -2.19 -0.39 1.12
C ALA A 62 -2.04 0.86 2.01
N LEU A 63 -2.84 0.95 3.09
CA LEU A 63 -2.74 2.05 4.04
C LEU A 63 -1.36 2.08 4.75
N ASP A 64 -0.85 0.91 5.15
CA ASP A 64 0.47 0.75 5.75
C ASP A 64 1.58 1.20 4.80
N LEU A 65 1.53 0.79 3.53
CA LEU A 65 2.48 1.21 2.51
C LEU A 65 2.50 2.74 2.38
N GLY A 66 1.32 3.36 2.28
CA GLY A 66 1.18 4.82 2.22
C GLY A 66 1.72 5.56 3.45
N CYS A 67 1.57 4.97 4.64
CA CYS A 67 2.03 5.59 5.90
C CYS A 67 3.54 5.45 6.11
N TRP A 68 4.11 4.32 5.72
CA TRP A 68 5.48 3.94 6.11
C TRP A 68 6.54 4.29 5.07
N TYR A 69 6.18 4.37 3.80
CA TYR A 69 7.12 4.51 2.69
C TYR A 69 7.04 5.89 2.00
N PRO A 70 8.08 6.29 1.25
CA PRO A 70 8.01 7.45 0.36
C PRO A 70 6.90 7.26 -0.69
N THR A 71 6.22 8.35 -1.07
CA THR A 71 5.01 8.31 -1.93
C THR A 71 5.20 7.48 -3.20
N THR A 72 6.32 7.63 -3.92
CA THR A 72 6.54 6.87 -5.15
C THR A 72 6.65 5.36 -4.93
N ALA A 73 7.37 4.94 -3.88
CA ALA A 73 7.47 3.53 -3.53
C ALA A 73 6.13 2.98 -3.03
N ALA A 74 5.40 3.77 -2.24
CA ALA A 74 4.06 3.41 -1.79
C ALA A 74 3.09 3.23 -2.97
N VAL A 75 3.03 4.19 -3.91
CA VAL A 75 2.13 4.14 -5.08
C VAL A 75 2.39 2.89 -5.91
N ALA A 76 3.64 2.64 -6.26
CA ALA A 76 3.97 1.45 -7.05
C ALA A 76 3.64 0.16 -6.27
N GLY A 77 3.85 0.12 -4.95
CA GLY A 77 3.52 -1.03 -4.11
C GLY A 77 2.01 -1.28 -4.05
N ILE A 78 1.24 -0.19 -3.95
CA ILE A 78 -0.22 -0.23 -3.95
C ILE A 78 -0.74 -0.64 -5.33
N ASP A 79 -0.16 -0.19 -6.44
CA ASP A 79 -0.52 -0.64 -7.80
C ASP A 79 -0.35 -2.15 -7.94
N ALA A 80 0.81 -2.65 -7.53
CA ALA A 80 1.12 -4.07 -7.61
C ALA A 80 0.24 -4.92 -6.69
N LEU A 81 -0.18 -4.39 -5.55
CA LEU A 81 -1.15 -5.04 -4.67
C LEU A 81 -2.56 -5.03 -5.29
N ALA A 82 -3.00 -3.87 -5.78
CA ALA A 82 -4.32 -3.67 -6.37
C ALA A 82 -4.56 -4.55 -7.59
N ARG A 83 -3.51 -4.87 -8.35
CA ARG A 83 -3.57 -5.81 -9.47
C ARG A 83 -4.01 -7.22 -9.04
N GLU A 84 -3.52 -7.69 -7.90
CA GLU A 84 -3.77 -9.05 -7.40
C GLU A 84 -5.05 -9.13 -6.55
N THR A 85 -5.31 -8.09 -5.74
CA THR A 85 -6.40 -8.11 -4.75
C THR A 85 -7.64 -7.34 -5.18
N ARG A 86 -7.58 -6.58 -6.28
CA ARG A 86 -8.65 -5.71 -6.79
C ARG A 86 -9.17 -4.68 -5.78
N ILE A 87 -8.32 -4.25 -4.84
CA ILE A 87 -8.67 -3.18 -3.91
C ILE A 87 -8.89 -1.85 -4.65
N LYS A 88 -9.85 -1.07 -4.20
CA LYS A 88 -10.16 0.25 -4.75
C LYS A 88 -9.70 1.35 -3.79
N ALA A 89 -9.46 2.55 -4.32
CA ALA A 89 -9.08 3.70 -3.51
C ALA A 89 -10.10 3.96 -2.39
N ALA A 90 -11.39 3.87 -2.69
CA ALA A 90 -12.48 4.02 -1.73
C ALA A 90 -12.37 3.07 -0.51
N ASP A 91 -11.91 1.82 -0.72
CA ASP A 91 -11.75 0.85 0.37
C ASP A 91 -10.66 1.32 1.36
N VAL A 92 -9.56 1.84 0.83
CA VAL A 92 -8.43 2.33 1.61
C VAL A 92 -8.75 3.68 2.25
N GLU A 93 -9.48 4.56 1.57
CA GLU A 93 -9.94 5.85 2.10
C GLU A 93 -10.90 5.67 3.27
N LEU A 94 -11.87 4.76 3.15
CA LEU A 94 -12.80 4.44 4.23
C LEU A 94 -12.04 3.92 5.45
N LEU A 95 -11.02 3.08 5.24
CA LEU A 95 -10.17 2.62 6.32
C LEU A 95 -9.34 3.76 6.94
N ALA A 96 -8.76 4.64 6.11
CA ALA A 96 -7.95 5.78 6.55
C ALA A 96 -8.73 6.74 7.48
N GLN A 97 -10.05 6.86 7.31
CA GLN A 97 -10.92 7.67 8.17
C GLN A 97 -10.94 7.18 9.62
N ARG A 98 -10.68 5.89 9.87
CA ARG A 98 -10.59 5.31 11.23
C ARG A 98 -9.30 5.73 11.96
N TYR A 99 -8.38 6.40 11.27
CA TYR A 99 -7.02 6.68 11.74
C TYR A 99 -6.59 8.15 11.52
N PRO A 100 -7.38 9.16 11.94
CA PRO A 100 -7.12 10.56 11.60
C PRO A 100 -5.80 11.12 12.14
N GLY A 101 -5.27 10.57 13.23
CA GLY A 101 -3.99 10.96 13.84
C GLY A 101 -2.82 10.01 13.57
N ARG A 102 -3.00 9.02 12.68
CA ARG A 102 -1.94 8.04 12.40
C ARG A 102 -0.75 8.73 11.74
N ARG A 103 0.46 8.43 12.21
CA ARG A 103 1.69 8.95 11.61
C ARG A 103 1.76 8.51 10.14
N GLY A 104 1.95 9.46 9.24
CA GLY A 104 2.02 9.21 7.80
C GLY A 104 0.67 9.21 7.08
N ILE A 105 -0.46 9.45 7.78
CA ILE A 105 -1.79 9.40 7.17
C ILE A 105 -1.99 10.40 6.03
N VAL A 106 -1.36 11.60 6.11
CA VAL A 106 -1.42 12.61 5.04
C VAL A 106 -0.74 12.08 3.78
N ARG A 107 0.47 11.53 3.90
CA ARG A 107 1.18 10.89 2.79
C ARG A 107 0.45 9.67 2.25
N ALA A 108 -0.19 8.90 3.12
CA ALA A 108 -0.99 7.78 2.70
C ALA A 108 -2.15 8.22 1.81
N ARG A 109 -2.85 9.31 2.16
CA ARG A 109 -3.90 9.89 1.32
C ARG A 109 -3.37 10.37 -0.03
N GLU A 110 -2.19 10.99 -0.06
CA GLU A 110 -1.53 11.34 -1.33
C GLU A 110 -1.25 10.11 -2.19
N ALA A 111 -0.69 9.05 -1.62
CA ALA A 111 -0.42 7.81 -2.36
C ALA A 111 -1.71 7.13 -2.84
N ILE A 112 -2.77 7.13 -2.01
CA ILE A 112 -4.09 6.57 -2.34
C ILE A 112 -4.74 7.32 -3.51
N ALA A 113 -4.57 8.63 -3.58
CA ALA A 113 -5.08 9.44 -4.70
C ALA A 113 -4.29 9.25 -6.01
N LEU A 114 -3.10 8.65 -5.96
CA LEU A 114 -2.18 8.53 -7.11
C LEU A 114 -2.07 7.12 -7.69
N PHE A 115 -2.47 6.08 -6.95
CA PHE A 115 -2.34 4.71 -7.42
C PHE A 115 -3.40 4.38 -8.48
N ASP A 116 -3.03 3.46 -9.37
CA ASP A 116 -3.85 2.91 -10.43
C ASP A 116 -3.43 1.45 -10.63
N GLY A 117 -4.35 0.54 -10.28
CA GLY A 117 -4.16 -0.90 -10.39
C GLY A 117 -3.96 -1.41 -11.82
N GLY A 118 -4.16 -0.57 -12.84
CA GLY A 118 -3.85 -0.85 -14.23
C GLY A 118 -2.36 -0.75 -14.58
N SER A 119 -1.52 -0.14 -13.72
CA SER A 119 -0.09 -0.04 -13.97
C SER A 119 0.53 -1.43 -14.08
N GLN A 120 1.39 -1.64 -15.08
CA GLN A 120 2.06 -2.91 -15.37
C GLN A 120 3.52 -2.92 -14.86
N SER A 121 4.09 -1.77 -14.51
CA SER A 121 5.47 -1.67 -14.04
C SER A 121 5.69 -0.54 -13.03
N PRO A 122 6.66 -0.68 -12.10
CA PRO A 122 7.02 0.41 -11.19
C PRO A 122 7.44 1.72 -11.89
N LYS A 123 7.95 1.63 -13.13
CA LYS A 123 8.33 2.80 -13.93
C LYS A 123 7.13 3.60 -14.40
N GLU A 124 6.02 2.95 -14.74
CA GLU A 124 4.76 3.62 -15.07
C GLU A 124 4.18 4.32 -13.85
N SER A 125 4.15 3.65 -12.69
CA SER A 125 3.75 4.27 -11.43
C SER A 125 4.61 5.51 -11.11
N TRP A 126 5.94 5.40 -11.26
CA TRP A 126 6.86 6.52 -11.06
C TRP A 126 6.55 7.68 -12.00
N LEU A 127 6.38 7.39 -13.30
CA LEU A 127 6.08 8.41 -14.31
C LEU A 127 4.76 9.12 -13.98
N ARG A 128 3.72 8.37 -13.59
CA ARG A 128 2.43 8.93 -13.18
C ARG A 128 2.59 9.88 -11.99
N VAL A 129 3.30 9.47 -10.95
CA VAL A 129 3.56 10.34 -9.78
C VAL A 129 4.27 11.64 -10.21
N VAL A 130 5.31 11.54 -11.03
CA VAL A 130 6.07 12.72 -11.50
C VAL A 130 5.19 13.66 -12.33
N LEU A 131 4.42 13.12 -13.27
CA LEU A 131 3.52 13.92 -14.11
C LEU A 131 2.42 14.61 -13.28
N THR A 132 1.79 13.89 -12.35
CA THR A 132 0.77 14.49 -11.47
C THR A 132 1.36 15.59 -10.58
N GLN A 133 2.54 15.38 -10.01
CA GLN A 133 3.21 16.39 -9.18
C GLN A 133 3.65 17.62 -9.99
N ALA A 134 3.92 17.46 -11.28
CA ALA A 134 4.19 18.55 -12.21
C ALA A 134 2.91 19.25 -12.73
N GLY A 135 1.72 18.76 -12.37
CA GLY A 135 0.44 19.27 -12.89
C GLY A 135 0.13 18.86 -14.33
N LEU A 136 0.75 17.79 -14.84
CA LEU A 136 0.76 17.38 -16.25
C LEU A 136 0.00 16.07 -16.54
N THR A 137 -1.00 15.71 -15.75
CA THR A 137 -1.73 14.44 -15.92
C THR A 137 -2.41 14.31 -17.28
N ALA A 138 -2.15 13.21 -17.99
CA ALA A 138 -2.99 12.74 -19.08
C ALA A 138 -4.31 12.20 -18.50
N THR A 139 -5.44 12.79 -18.88
CA THR A 139 -6.75 12.17 -18.72
C THR A 139 -6.78 10.90 -19.58
N THR A 140 -6.73 9.72 -18.99
CA THR A 140 -7.08 8.50 -19.70
C THR A 140 -8.60 8.40 -19.72
N ASP A 141 -9.15 8.74 -20.89
CA ASP A 141 -10.51 8.59 -21.41
C ASP A 141 -11.62 8.15 -20.45
N ALA A 142 -12.55 9.07 -20.23
CA ALA A 142 -13.95 8.71 -20.33
C ALA A 142 -14.19 8.17 -21.75
N ASP A 143 -14.60 6.91 -21.87
CA ASP A 143 -15.29 6.42 -23.06
C ASP A 143 -16.79 6.71 -22.87
N PRO A 144 -17.39 7.70 -23.56
CA PRO A 144 -18.83 7.88 -23.58
C PRO A 144 -19.38 7.11 -24.79
N GLY A 145 -19.70 5.84 -24.59
CA GLY A 145 -20.71 5.16 -25.40
C GLY A 145 -20.23 4.13 -26.41
N ARG A 146 -20.60 2.88 -26.12
CA ARG A 146 -21.23 1.99 -27.10
C ARG A 146 -22.48 1.37 -26.48
#